data_AF-A0A3B9IJY0-F1
#
_entry.id   AF-A0A3B9IJY0-F1
#
_cell.length_a   1.000
_cell.length_b   1.000
_cell.length_c   1.000
_cell.angle_alpha   90.00
_cell.angle_beta   90.00
_cell.angle_gamma   90.00
#
_symmetry.space_group_name_H-M   'P 1'
#
loop_
_entity.id
_entity.type
_entity.pdbx_description
1 polymer ?
#
loop_
_entity_poly.entity_id
_entity_poly.type
_entity_poly.pdbx_seq_one_letter_code
_entity_poly.pdbx_strand_id
1 'polypeptide(L)'
;GSDQWGNIINGVELGRRVDERGLFGLTSPLITLASGQKMGKTAGGAVWLNAEMLSAYDYWQFWRNTADADVGRFLKLFTELPLDEIARLEALGGAEINEAKKILAYEATKMAHGEEAALSAAETARRTFEEGAAGEDLPVIVIPAAELDAGIPAFELFARAGLAPSRKEARRTIQGGGARLNGEKIEDEQQPITTAWLADGQIKLSAGRKRHALVKIG
;
A
#
# COMPACT_ATOMS: atom_id res chain seq x y z
N GLY A 1 -10.38 -23.60 13.36
CA GLY A 1 -10.47 -22.36 14.14
C GLY A 1 -11.01 -22.66 15.52
N SER A 2 -10.93 -21.70 16.44
CA SER A 2 -11.38 -21.84 17.84
C SER A 2 -12.89 -22.11 17.96
N ASP A 3 -13.66 -21.75 16.94
CA ASP A 3 -15.09 -22.05 16.78
C ASP A 3 -15.41 -23.55 16.62
N GLN A 4 -14.42 -24.37 16.23
CA GLN A 4 -14.59 -25.81 16.01
C GLN A 4 -14.29 -26.68 17.24
N TRP A 5 -13.96 -26.07 18.39
CA TRP A 5 -13.50 -26.81 19.57
C TRP A 5 -14.47 -27.92 20.03
N GLY A 6 -15.77 -27.62 20.09
CA GLY A 6 -16.78 -28.60 20.51
C GLY A 6 -16.83 -29.83 19.60
N ASN A 7 -16.77 -29.62 18.28
CA ASN A 7 -16.77 -30.70 17.30
C ASN A 7 -15.49 -31.55 17.39
N ILE A 8 -14.34 -30.91 17.61
CA ILE A 8 -13.05 -31.59 17.75
C ILE A 8 -13.04 -32.50 18.98
N ILE A 9 -13.48 -32.00 20.15
CA ILE A 9 -13.52 -32.80 21.38
C ILE A 9 -14.51 -33.95 21.27
N ASN A 10 -15.64 -33.77 20.60
CA ASN A 10 -16.57 -34.86 20.32
C ASN A 10 -15.90 -35.97 19.49
N GLY A 11 -15.07 -35.60 18.50
CA GLY A 11 -14.28 -36.57 17.72
C GLY A 11 -13.22 -37.30 18.56
N VAL A 12 -12.52 -36.58 19.44
CA VAL A 12 -11.56 -37.19 20.38
C VAL A 12 -12.25 -38.21 21.29
N GLU A 13 -13.42 -37.86 21.84
CA GLU A 13 -14.18 -38.76 22.71
C GLU A 13 -14.75 -39.96 21.94
N LEU A 14 -15.18 -39.77 20.68
CA LEU A 14 -15.64 -40.86 19.83
C LEU A 14 -14.51 -41.86 19.55
N GLY A 15 -13.33 -41.38 19.15
CA GLY A 15 -12.16 -42.23 18.91
C GLY A 15 -11.73 -43.00 20.16
N ARG A 16 -11.85 -42.38 21.34
CA ARG A 16 -11.60 -43.05 22.63
C ARG A 16 -12.60 -44.17 22.91
N ARG A 17 -13.89 -43.99 22.57
CA ARG A 17 -14.96 -44.95 22.88
C ARG A 17 -15.06 -46.10 21.90
N VAL A 18 -14.84 -45.85 20.60
CA VAL A 18 -15.07 -46.82 19.54
C VAL A 18 -13.80 -47.60 19.22
N ASP A 19 -12.67 -46.90 19.12
CA ASP A 19 -11.40 -47.47 18.67
C ASP A 19 -10.37 -47.62 19.80
N GLU A 20 -10.72 -47.21 21.03
CA GLU A 20 -9.82 -47.20 22.21
C GLU A 20 -8.52 -46.40 21.98
N ARG A 21 -8.56 -45.37 21.12
CA ARG A 21 -7.39 -44.55 20.78
C ARG A 21 -7.40 -43.20 21.48
N GLY A 22 -6.23 -42.79 21.98
CA GLY A 22 -5.98 -41.42 22.44
C GLY A 22 -5.73 -40.50 21.25
N LEU A 23 -6.59 -39.50 21.07
CA LEU A 23 -6.46 -38.48 20.04
C LEU A 23 -6.23 -37.10 20.67
N PHE A 24 -5.59 -36.20 19.93
CA PHE A 24 -5.34 -34.83 20.35
C PHE A 24 -6.11 -33.85 19.47
N GLY A 25 -6.55 -32.74 20.07
CA GLY A 25 -7.18 -31.63 19.37
C GLY A 25 -6.35 -30.35 19.55
N LEU A 26 -6.14 -29.62 18.46
CA LEU A 26 -5.50 -28.31 18.49
C LEU A 26 -6.33 -27.34 17.65
N THR A 27 -6.55 -26.14 18.18
CA THR A 27 -7.25 -25.07 17.47
C THR A 27 -6.39 -23.84 17.37
N SER A 28 -6.50 -23.14 16.24
CA SER A 28 -5.97 -21.80 16.06
C SER A 28 -7.01 -20.72 16.43
N PRO A 29 -6.57 -19.56 16.94
CA PRO A 29 -7.47 -18.43 17.18
C PRO A 29 -8.09 -17.93 15.88
N LEU A 30 -9.30 -17.37 15.97
CA LEU A 30 -9.88 -16.63 14.84
C LEU A 30 -9.07 -15.37 14.57
N ILE A 31 -8.79 -15.10 13.30
CA ILE A 31 -8.00 -13.94 12.90
C ILE A 31 -8.86 -12.68 12.92
N THR A 32 -8.50 -11.77 13.83
CA THR A 32 -8.98 -10.39 13.88
C THR A 32 -7.91 -9.46 13.32
N LEU A 33 -8.32 -8.36 12.71
CA LEU A 33 -7.46 -7.23 12.36
C LEU A 33 -7.20 -6.37 13.61
N ALA A 34 -6.16 -5.54 13.60
CA ALA A 34 -5.91 -4.56 14.66
C ALA A 34 -7.09 -3.58 14.87
N SER A 35 -7.92 -3.40 13.84
CA SER A 35 -9.18 -2.63 13.94
C SER A 35 -10.28 -3.33 14.74
N GLY A 36 -10.09 -4.58 15.17
CA GLY A 36 -11.08 -5.41 15.82
C GLY A 36 -12.05 -6.11 14.87
N GLN A 37 -12.00 -5.80 13.57
CA GLN A 37 -12.81 -6.49 12.56
C GLN A 37 -12.28 -7.91 12.29
N LYS A 38 -13.19 -8.85 12.00
CA LYS A 38 -12.81 -10.19 11.52
C LYS A 38 -12.30 -10.07 10.09
N MET A 39 -11.20 -10.75 9.79
CA MET A 39 -10.54 -10.70 8.49
C MET A 39 -11.46 -11.10 7.32
N GLY A 40 -12.42 -12.02 7.53
CA GLY A 40 -13.40 -12.43 6.50
C GLY A 40 -14.62 -11.52 6.35
N LYS A 41 -14.68 -10.38 7.05
CA LYS A 41 -15.78 -9.41 6.98
C LYS A 41 -15.26 -8.01 6.62
N THR A 42 -14.31 -7.93 5.70
CA THR A 42 -13.82 -6.63 5.23
C THR A 42 -14.93 -5.87 4.48
N ALA A 43 -14.74 -4.56 4.28
CA ALA A 43 -15.70 -3.72 3.55
C ALA A 43 -15.98 -4.23 2.11
N GLY A 44 -15.06 -4.99 1.51
CA GLY A 44 -15.22 -5.63 0.19
C GLY A 44 -15.80 -7.04 0.23
N GLY A 45 -16.13 -7.58 1.41
CA GLY A 45 -16.58 -8.95 1.59
C GLY A 45 -15.45 -9.94 1.91
N ALA A 46 -15.60 -11.18 1.45
CA ALA A 46 -14.63 -12.24 1.69
C ALA A 46 -13.42 -12.11 0.75
N VAL A 47 -12.24 -12.45 1.26
CA VAL A 47 -11.02 -12.54 0.46
C VAL A 47 -10.95 -13.95 -0.13
N TRP A 48 -11.27 -14.09 -1.41
CA TRP A 48 -11.35 -15.38 -2.08
C TRP A 48 -9.98 -15.86 -2.56
N LEU A 49 -9.75 -17.17 -2.51
CA LEU A 49 -8.56 -17.81 -3.10
C LEU A 49 -8.76 -18.15 -4.59
N ASN A 50 -10.00 -18.24 -5.05
CA ASN A 50 -10.28 -18.48 -6.46
C ASN A 50 -10.05 -17.19 -7.25
N ALA A 51 -9.12 -17.24 -8.21
CA ALA A 51 -8.73 -16.10 -9.05
C ALA A 51 -9.88 -15.51 -9.89
N GLU A 52 -10.91 -16.30 -10.20
CA GLU A 52 -12.12 -15.82 -10.91
C GLU A 52 -13.04 -14.98 -10.01
N MET A 53 -12.96 -15.18 -8.69
CA MET A 53 -13.77 -14.46 -7.70
C MET A 53 -13.05 -13.26 -7.11
N LEU A 54 -11.74 -13.37 -6.93
CA LEU A 54 -10.86 -12.29 -6.51
C LEU A 54 -9.55 -12.44 -7.28
N SER A 55 -9.22 -11.43 -8.09
CA SER A 55 -8.02 -11.48 -8.92
C SER A 55 -6.77 -11.62 -8.05
N ALA A 56 -5.70 -12.23 -8.57
CA ALA A 56 -4.43 -12.32 -7.85
C ALA A 56 -3.87 -10.94 -7.49
N TYR A 57 -4.14 -9.92 -8.31
CA TYR A 57 -3.79 -8.54 -8.02
C TYR A 57 -4.58 -7.99 -6.82
N ASP A 58 -5.90 -8.18 -6.77
CA ASP A 58 -6.72 -7.71 -5.64
C ASP A 58 -6.40 -8.47 -4.35
N TYR A 59 -6.10 -9.77 -4.46
CA TYR A 59 -5.60 -10.57 -3.35
C TYR A 59 -4.25 -10.03 -2.82
N TRP A 60 -3.32 -9.73 -3.72
CA TRP A 60 -2.05 -9.08 -3.36
C TRP A 60 -2.27 -7.72 -2.70
N GLN A 61 -3.18 -6.90 -3.25
CA GLN A 61 -3.53 -5.57 -2.71
C GLN A 61 -4.13 -5.66 -1.31
N PHE A 62 -4.95 -6.68 -1.03
CA PHE A 62 -5.47 -6.91 0.32
C PHE A 62 -4.33 -7.03 1.34
N TRP A 63 -3.32 -7.85 1.05
CA TRP A 63 -2.15 -8.00 1.92
C TRP A 63 -1.27 -6.75 1.98
N ARG A 64 -1.07 -6.08 0.84
CA ARG A 64 -0.29 -4.83 0.76
C ARG A 64 -0.88 -3.72 1.64
N ASN A 65 -2.19 -3.73 1.83
CA ASN A 65 -2.94 -2.78 2.64
C ASN A 65 -3.09 -3.18 4.12
N THR A 66 -2.40 -4.25 4.55
CA THR A 66 -2.33 -4.65 5.96
C THR A 66 -1.88 -3.48 6.84
N ALA A 67 -2.51 -3.32 8.01
CA ALA A 67 -2.12 -2.32 8.99
C ALA A 67 -0.73 -2.66 9.57
N ASP A 68 0.08 -1.64 9.86
CA ASP A 68 1.46 -1.79 10.36
C ASP A 68 1.55 -2.77 11.55
N ALA A 69 0.61 -2.65 12.49
CA ALA A 69 0.54 -3.50 13.69
C ALA A 69 0.24 -4.98 13.41
N ASP A 70 -0.27 -5.32 12.23
CA ASP A 70 -0.65 -6.68 11.85
C ASP A 70 0.40 -7.38 10.97
N VAL A 71 1.31 -6.62 10.33
CA VAL A 71 2.25 -7.15 9.32
C VAL A 71 3.06 -8.31 9.87
N GLY A 72 3.70 -8.13 11.02
CA GLY A 72 4.52 -9.16 11.66
C GLY A 72 3.77 -10.44 11.99
N ARG A 73 2.58 -10.27 12.59
CA ARG A 73 1.69 -11.41 12.90
C ARG A 73 1.23 -12.13 11.63
N PHE A 74 0.94 -11.40 10.56
CA PHE A 74 0.51 -12.02 9.30
C PHE A 74 1.64 -12.70 8.56
N LEU A 75 2.86 -12.16 8.61
CA LEU A 75 4.06 -12.86 8.11
C LEU A 75 4.20 -14.23 8.79
N LYS A 76 4.01 -14.32 10.11
CA LYS A 76 4.09 -15.59 10.86
C LYS A 76 2.98 -16.59 10.52
N LEU A 77 1.81 -16.11 10.10
CA LEU A 77 0.62 -16.95 9.92
C LEU A 77 0.37 -17.37 8.47
N PHE A 78 0.83 -16.58 7.50
CA PHE A 78 0.43 -16.69 6.10
C PHE A 78 1.61 -16.74 5.12
N THR A 79 2.82 -16.98 5.62
CA THR A 79 4.02 -17.15 4.78
C THR A 79 4.86 -18.33 5.29
N GLU A 80 5.78 -18.81 4.46
CA GLU A 80 6.77 -19.83 4.84
C GLU A 80 8.13 -19.20 5.20
N LEU A 81 8.16 -17.89 5.49
CA LEU A 81 9.40 -17.21 5.81
C LEU A 81 10.00 -17.71 7.14
N PRO A 82 11.33 -17.82 7.21
CA PRO A 82 12.04 -18.08 8.47
C PRO A 82 11.71 -17.04 9.56
N LEU A 83 11.61 -17.48 10.81
CA LEU A 83 11.22 -16.60 11.93
C LEU A 83 12.21 -15.46 12.20
N ASP A 84 13.50 -15.68 11.91
CA ASP A 84 14.56 -14.67 11.98
C ASP A 84 14.38 -13.59 10.91
N GLU A 85 14.01 -13.97 9.69
CA GLU A 85 13.66 -13.02 8.63
C GLU A 85 12.41 -12.23 8.99
N ILE A 86 11.39 -12.89 9.55
CA ILE A 86 10.20 -12.19 10.04
C ILE A 86 10.57 -11.20 11.15
N ALA A 87 11.44 -11.57 12.09
CA ALA A 87 11.89 -10.67 13.16
C ALA A 87 12.62 -9.44 12.60
N ARG A 88 13.42 -9.61 11.53
CA ARG A 88 14.07 -8.50 10.81
C ARG A 88 13.02 -7.57 10.19
N LEU A 89 12.00 -8.12 9.54
CA LEU A 89 10.93 -7.35 8.90
C LEU A 89 10.02 -6.64 9.92
N GLU A 90 9.76 -7.27 11.06
CA GLU A 90 9.00 -6.69 12.18
C GLU A 90 9.69 -5.48 12.82
N ALA A 91 11.03 -5.42 12.75
CA ALA A 91 11.80 -4.30 13.28
C ALA A 91 11.74 -3.05 12.38
N LEU A 92 11.26 -3.17 11.13
CA LEU A 92 11.15 -2.05 10.20
C LEU A 92 10.05 -1.07 10.65
N GLY A 93 10.38 0.22 10.66
CA GLY A 93 9.47 1.29 11.07
C GLY A 93 9.39 2.43 10.06
N GLY A 94 8.48 3.38 10.30
CA GLY A 94 8.35 4.57 9.44
C GLY A 94 8.05 4.21 7.99
N ALA A 95 8.85 4.72 7.05
CA ALA A 95 8.67 4.43 5.63
C ALA A 95 9.10 3.01 5.24
N GLU A 96 10.04 2.40 5.99
CA GLU A 96 10.64 1.11 5.66
C GLU A 96 9.68 -0.07 5.85
N ILE A 97 8.65 0.08 6.69
CA ILE A 97 7.62 -0.95 6.89
C ILE A 97 6.86 -1.28 5.59
N ASN A 98 6.87 -0.38 4.60
CA ASN A 98 6.30 -0.67 3.29
C ASN A 98 6.98 -1.86 2.62
N GLU A 99 8.26 -2.10 2.92
CA GLU A 99 8.98 -3.26 2.37
C GLU A 99 8.46 -4.56 2.97
N ALA A 100 8.27 -4.61 4.30
CA ALA A 100 7.64 -5.76 4.96
C ALA A 100 6.24 -6.05 4.42
N LYS A 101 5.46 -5.01 4.08
CA LYS A 101 4.14 -5.17 3.45
C LYS A 101 4.19 -5.72 2.04
N LYS A 102 5.17 -5.31 1.22
CA LYS A 102 5.37 -5.86 -0.12
C LYS A 102 5.74 -7.34 -0.03
N ILE A 103 6.65 -7.68 0.88
CA ILE A 103 7.08 -9.07 1.12
C ILE A 103 5.89 -9.92 1.57
N LEU A 104 5.12 -9.45 2.56
CA LEU A 104 3.89 -10.14 2.99
C LEU A 104 2.94 -10.38 1.81
N ALA A 105 2.68 -9.36 1.00
CA ALA A 105 1.78 -9.46 -0.13
C ALA A 105 2.28 -10.42 -1.21
N TYR A 106 3.58 -10.40 -1.48
CA TYR A 106 4.21 -11.32 -2.42
C TYR A 106 4.14 -12.77 -1.92
N GLU A 107 4.60 -13.05 -0.70
CA GLU A 107 4.65 -14.41 -0.15
C GLU A 107 3.25 -15.03 0.02
N ALA A 108 2.29 -14.25 0.51
CA ALA A 108 0.91 -14.74 0.65
C ALA A 108 0.26 -15.02 -0.72
N THR A 109 0.48 -14.14 -1.71
CA THR A 109 -0.01 -14.35 -3.08
C THR A 109 0.69 -15.53 -3.75
N LYS A 110 2.00 -15.70 -3.53
CA LYS A 110 2.78 -16.83 -4.05
C LYS A 110 2.24 -18.15 -3.52
N MET A 111 1.94 -18.21 -2.23
CA MET A 111 1.35 -19.39 -1.59
C MET A 111 -0.04 -19.73 -2.17
N ALA A 112 -0.89 -18.73 -2.43
CA ALA A 112 -2.27 -18.94 -2.87
C ALA A 112 -2.42 -19.14 -4.39
N HIS A 113 -1.64 -18.42 -5.21
CA HIS A 113 -1.83 -18.30 -6.66
C HIS A 113 -0.59 -18.68 -7.48
N GLY A 114 0.53 -19.02 -6.82
CA GLY A 114 1.79 -19.33 -7.48
C GLY A 114 2.68 -18.10 -7.71
N GLU A 115 3.95 -18.39 -7.98
CA GLU A 115 5.01 -17.38 -8.08
C GLU A 115 4.82 -16.40 -9.24
N GLU A 116 4.42 -16.89 -10.41
CA GLU A 116 4.20 -16.06 -11.60
C GLU A 116 3.09 -15.02 -11.38
N ALA A 117 1.97 -15.43 -10.77
CA ALA A 117 0.88 -14.54 -10.43
C ALA A 117 1.29 -13.50 -9.38
N ALA A 118 2.09 -13.90 -8.39
CA ALA A 118 2.61 -12.98 -7.38
C ALA A 118 3.57 -11.94 -7.96
N LEU A 119 4.47 -12.36 -8.86
CA LEU A 119 5.37 -11.44 -9.58
C LEU A 119 4.59 -10.48 -10.46
N SER A 120 3.61 -10.98 -11.22
CA SER A 120 2.74 -10.16 -12.07
C SER A 120 1.94 -9.15 -11.26
N ALA A 121 1.37 -9.55 -10.11
CA ALA A 121 0.66 -8.66 -9.21
C ALA A 121 1.57 -7.60 -8.58
N ALA A 122 2.78 -7.98 -8.16
CA ALA A 122 3.77 -7.06 -7.61
C ALA A 122 4.25 -6.05 -8.66
N GLU A 123 4.50 -6.51 -9.90
CA GLU A 123 4.86 -5.65 -11.02
C GLU A 123 3.72 -4.70 -11.41
N THR A 124 2.48 -5.21 -11.44
CA THR A 124 1.29 -4.38 -11.66
C THR A 124 1.18 -3.33 -10.56
N ALA A 125 1.35 -3.70 -9.29
CA ALA A 125 1.29 -2.75 -8.19
C ALA A 125 2.43 -1.72 -8.24
N ARG A 126 3.63 -2.13 -8.67
CA ARG A 126 4.78 -1.24 -8.89
C ARG A 126 4.46 -0.25 -10.00
N ARG A 127 3.98 -0.73 -11.14
CA ARG A 127 3.51 0.11 -12.25
C ARG A 127 2.39 1.00 -11.80
N THR A 128 1.29 0.52 -11.25
CA THR A 128 0.19 1.34 -10.72
C THR A 128 0.63 2.29 -9.60
N PHE A 129 1.77 2.11 -8.93
CA PHE A 129 2.32 3.11 -8.00
C PHE A 129 3.25 4.12 -8.68
N GLU A 130 4.06 3.69 -9.65
CA GLU A 130 4.93 4.54 -10.48
C GLU A 130 4.08 5.35 -11.49
N GLU A 131 3.21 4.66 -12.21
CA GLU A 131 2.07 5.15 -12.98
C GLU A 131 0.99 5.76 -12.09
N GLY A 132 0.72 5.35 -10.86
CA GLY A 132 -0.21 6.11 -9.98
C GLY A 132 0.43 7.38 -9.41
N ALA A 133 1.76 7.40 -9.32
CA ALA A 133 2.54 8.61 -9.21
C ALA A 133 2.61 9.37 -10.56
N ALA A 134 2.19 8.77 -11.67
CA ALA A 134 2.20 9.31 -13.02
C ALA A 134 0.89 9.24 -13.87
N GLY A 135 -0.30 9.01 -13.28
CA GLY A 135 -1.47 8.56 -14.06
C GLY A 135 -2.38 7.47 -13.42
N GLU A 136 -3.35 7.89 -12.62
CA GLU A 136 -4.74 7.96 -13.11
C GLU A 136 -5.16 9.43 -12.95
N ASP A 137 -5.43 10.12 -14.05
CA ASP A 137 -5.89 11.52 -14.14
C ASP A 137 -5.16 12.58 -13.29
N LEU A 138 -3.85 12.41 -13.06
CA LEU A 138 -3.06 13.55 -12.55
C LEU A 138 -2.96 14.60 -13.67
N PRO A 139 -3.41 15.85 -13.45
CA PRO A 139 -3.22 16.91 -14.41
C PRO A 139 -1.73 17.00 -14.77
N VAL A 140 -1.42 16.77 -16.04
CA VAL A 140 -0.07 16.96 -16.58
C VAL A 140 -0.04 18.32 -17.24
N ILE A 141 0.88 19.18 -16.81
CA ILE A 141 1.18 20.42 -17.52
C ILE A 141 2.54 20.29 -18.19
N VAL A 142 2.58 20.70 -19.45
CA VAL A 142 3.81 20.75 -20.26
C VAL A 142 4.27 22.19 -20.28
N ILE A 143 5.52 22.42 -19.87
CA ILE A 143 6.14 23.75 -19.81
C ILE A 143 7.40 23.74 -20.68
N PRO A 144 7.62 24.75 -21.55
CA PRO A 144 8.86 24.88 -22.28
C PRO A 144 10.07 24.85 -21.34
N ALA A 145 11.10 24.08 -21.68
CA ALA A 145 12.29 23.95 -20.83
C ALA A 145 12.91 25.30 -20.46
N ALA A 146 12.97 26.24 -21.41
CA ALA A 146 13.48 27.59 -21.19
C ALA A 146 12.65 28.41 -20.19
N GLU A 147 11.33 28.19 -20.13
CA GLU A 147 10.46 28.87 -19.18
C GLU A 147 10.63 28.29 -17.77
N LEU A 148 10.71 26.96 -17.66
CA LEU A 148 10.97 26.31 -16.38
C LEU A 148 12.35 26.71 -15.84
N ASP A 149 13.37 26.76 -16.69
CA ASP A 149 14.74 27.13 -16.31
C ASP A 149 14.85 28.57 -15.81
N ALA A 150 14.03 29.49 -16.34
CA ALA A 150 13.93 30.86 -15.85
C ALA A 150 13.40 30.97 -14.40
N GLY A 151 12.82 29.89 -13.86
CA GLY A 151 12.34 29.79 -12.48
C GLY A 151 10.90 30.28 -12.32
N ILE A 152 9.96 29.33 -12.26
CA ILE A 152 8.55 29.63 -12.04
C ILE A 152 8.26 29.61 -10.53
N PRO A 153 7.70 30.69 -9.94
CA PRO A 153 7.36 30.68 -8.52
C PRO A 153 6.40 29.54 -8.16
N ALA A 154 6.63 28.88 -7.02
CA ALA A 154 5.84 27.73 -6.58
C ALA A 154 4.32 27.99 -6.57
N PHE A 155 3.87 29.14 -6.04
CA PHE A 155 2.43 29.46 -6.03
C PHE A 155 1.82 29.56 -7.44
N GLU A 156 2.61 30.01 -8.40
CA GLU A 156 2.18 30.18 -9.78
C GLU A 156 2.10 28.82 -10.48
N LEU A 157 3.13 27.99 -10.29
CA LEU A 157 3.18 26.65 -10.85
C LEU A 157 2.02 25.78 -10.33
N PHE A 158 1.70 25.88 -9.03
CA PHE A 158 0.55 25.17 -8.44
C PHE A 158 -0.80 25.61 -9.00
N ALA A 159 -0.98 26.90 -9.28
CA ALA A 159 -2.20 27.40 -9.91
C ALA A 159 -2.31 26.93 -11.37
N ARG A 160 -1.22 26.98 -12.13
CA ARG A 160 -1.16 26.49 -13.52
C ARG A 160 -1.42 24.99 -13.61
N ALA A 161 -0.93 24.21 -12.64
CA ALA A 161 -1.13 22.76 -12.54
C ALA A 161 -2.54 22.35 -12.08
N GLY A 162 -3.46 23.30 -11.88
CA GLY A 162 -4.84 23.01 -11.44
C GLY A 162 -4.96 22.55 -9.98
N LEU A 163 -3.89 22.64 -9.19
CA LEU A 163 -3.88 22.21 -7.78
C LEU A 163 -4.57 23.22 -6.85
N ALA A 164 -4.78 24.45 -7.32
CA ALA A 164 -5.53 25.49 -6.63
C ALA A 164 -6.36 26.30 -7.65
N PRO A 165 -7.57 26.74 -7.27
CA PRO A 165 -8.45 27.51 -8.17
C PRO A 165 -7.93 28.93 -8.45
N SER A 166 -6.93 29.42 -7.70
CA SER A 166 -6.29 30.72 -7.95
C SER A 166 -4.88 30.77 -7.35
N ARG A 167 -4.07 31.73 -7.80
CA ARG A 167 -2.75 32.05 -7.21
C ARG A 167 -2.84 32.36 -5.70
N LYS A 168 -3.92 33.01 -5.25
CA LYS A 168 -4.14 33.32 -3.83
C LYS A 168 -4.35 32.05 -3.00
N GLU A 169 -5.14 31.11 -3.52
CA GLU A 169 -5.38 29.82 -2.88
C GLU A 169 -4.14 28.91 -2.90
N ALA A 170 -3.31 29.00 -3.94
CA ALA A 170 -2.02 28.33 -3.99
C ALA A 170 -1.09 28.81 -2.85
N ARG A 171 -0.94 30.13 -2.67
CA ARG A 171 -0.16 30.71 -1.57
C ARG A 171 -0.65 30.25 -0.20
N ARG A 172 -1.97 30.29 0.03
CA ARG A 172 -2.59 29.81 1.27
C ARG A 172 -2.29 28.34 1.54
N THR A 173 -2.28 27.51 0.50
CA THR A 173 -1.96 26.08 0.61
C THR A 173 -0.49 25.86 0.99
N ILE A 174 0.42 26.63 0.40
CA ILE A 174 1.86 26.56 0.70
C ILE A 174 2.14 27.02 2.13
N GLN A 175 1.64 28.20 2.51
CA GLN A 175 1.80 28.76 3.86
C GLN A 175 1.14 27.89 4.94
N GLY A 176 0.05 27.19 4.58
CA GLY A 176 -0.60 26.19 5.44
C GLY A 176 0.15 24.86 5.55
N GLY A 177 1.34 24.72 4.94
CA GLY A 177 2.17 23.51 4.96
C GLY A 177 1.59 22.35 4.14
N GLY A 178 0.62 22.61 3.27
CA GLY A 178 -0.06 21.61 2.46
C GLY A 178 0.60 21.34 1.10
N ALA A 179 1.60 22.11 0.71
CA ALA A 179 2.27 21.99 -0.59
C ALA A 179 3.53 21.13 -0.50
N ARG A 180 3.69 20.22 -1.46
CA ARG A 180 4.91 19.42 -1.62
C ARG A 180 5.40 19.39 -3.07
N LEU A 181 6.72 19.33 -3.21
CA LEU A 181 7.50 19.20 -4.44
C LEU A 181 8.29 17.89 -4.35
N ASN A 182 8.06 16.95 -5.25
CA ASN A 182 8.67 15.61 -5.24
C ASN A 182 8.58 14.88 -3.87
N GLY A 183 7.53 15.18 -3.10
CA GLY A 183 7.33 14.62 -1.75
C GLY A 183 7.87 15.47 -0.60
N GLU A 184 8.74 16.44 -0.88
CA GLU A 184 9.30 17.38 0.09
C GLU A 184 8.41 18.60 0.29
N LYS A 185 8.38 19.16 1.50
CA LYS A 185 7.51 20.29 1.83
C LYS A 185 8.08 21.59 1.25
N ILE A 186 7.21 22.40 0.63
CA ILE A 186 7.54 23.75 0.18
C ILE A 186 7.19 24.73 1.30
N GLU A 187 8.13 25.55 1.73
CA GLU A 187 7.92 26.53 2.81
C GLU A 187 7.76 27.97 2.29
N ASP A 188 8.46 28.32 1.21
CA ASP A 188 8.39 29.63 0.57
C ASP A 188 7.50 29.57 -0.67
N GLU A 189 6.41 30.34 -0.68
CA GLU A 189 5.53 30.39 -1.84
C GLU A 189 6.17 30.98 -3.09
N GLN A 190 7.25 31.77 -2.93
CA GLN A 190 8.01 32.40 -4.01
C GLN A 190 9.21 31.56 -4.46
N GLN A 191 9.44 30.40 -3.85
CA GLN A 191 10.53 29.50 -4.24
C GLN A 191 10.51 29.27 -5.77
N PRO A 192 11.59 29.59 -6.49
CA PRO A 192 11.66 29.36 -7.93
C PRO A 192 11.81 27.85 -8.18
N ILE A 193 10.88 27.30 -8.96
CA ILE A 193 10.92 25.93 -9.44
C ILE A 193 11.57 25.94 -10.82
N THR A 194 12.71 25.27 -10.93
CA THR A 194 13.52 25.17 -12.15
C THR A 194 13.67 23.73 -12.63
N THR A 195 14.32 23.55 -13.77
CA THR A 195 14.69 22.23 -14.33
C THR A 195 15.52 21.38 -13.36
N ALA A 196 16.22 21.99 -12.41
CA ALA A 196 16.99 21.30 -11.37
C ALA A 196 16.14 20.39 -10.46
N TRP A 197 14.82 20.58 -10.43
CA TRP A 197 13.88 19.77 -9.65
C TRP A 197 13.31 18.58 -10.42
N LEU A 198 13.68 18.38 -11.68
CA LEU A 198 13.25 17.23 -12.46
C LEU A 198 13.81 15.93 -11.84
N ALA A 199 12.90 15.01 -11.53
CA ALA A 199 13.21 13.62 -11.18
C ALA A 199 12.57 12.73 -12.25
N ASP A 200 13.37 11.88 -12.90
CA ASP A 200 12.91 10.99 -13.98
C ASP A 200 12.17 11.73 -15.11
N GLY A 201 12.61 12.95 -15.45
CA GLY A 201 12.04 13.77 -16.53
C GLY A 201 10.74 14.51 -16.17
N GLN A 202 10.34 14.52 -14.90
CA GLN A 202 9.12 15.20 -14.44
C GLN A 202 9.28 15.80 -13.03
N ILE A 203 8.38 16.71 -12.66
CA ILE A 203 8.25 17.25 -11.31
C ILE A 203 6.87 16.89 -10.78
N LYS A 204 6.81 16.31 -9.58
CA LYS A 204 5.56 15.98 -8.89
C LYS A 204 5.17 17.08 -7.91
N LEU A 205 4.02 17.70 -8.15
CA LEU A 205 3.42 18.68 -7.25
C LEU A 205 2.28 18.04 -6.47
N SER A 206 2.17 18.34 -5.18
CA SER A 206 1.10 17.82 -4.32
C SER A 206 0.50 18.92 -3.45
N ALA A 207 -0.83 19.02 -3.42
CA ALA A 207 -1.59 19.93 -2.58
C ALA A 207 -2.48 19.14 -1.62
N GLY A 208 -1.95 18.86 -0.42
CA GLY A 208 -2.55 17.97 0.57
C GLY A 208 -2.32 16.50 0.25
N ARG A 209 -3.22 15.62 0.73
CA ARG A 209 -3.08 14.16 0.61
C ARG A 209 -3.67 13.55 -0.67
N LYS A 210 -4.51 14.29 -1.41
CA LYS A 210 -5.32 13.74 -2.51
C LYS A 210 -5.16 14.43 -3.86
N ARG A 211 -4.59 15.65 -3.90
CA ARG A 211 -4.46 16.42 -5.14
C ARG A 211 -3.00 16.43 -5.55
N HIS A 212 -2.72 15.84 -6.71
CA HIS A 212 -1.38 15.76 -7.27
C HIS A 212 -1.41 16.19 -8.74
N ALA A 213 -0.29 16.69 -9.25
CA ALA A 213 -0.13 17.08 -10.65
C ALA A 213 1.32 16.84 -11.06
N LEU A 214 1.55 16.63 -12.35
CA LEU A 214 2.87 16.46 -12.92
C LEU A 214 3.22 17.66 -13.81
N VAL A 215 4.47 18.11 -13.71
CA VAL A 215 5.05 19.08 -14.65
C VAL A 215 6.09 18.36 -15.48
N LYS A 216 5.95 18.44 -16.81
CA LYS A 216 6.90 17.89 -17.78
C LYS A 216 7.47 19.01 -18.64
N ILE A 217 8.71 18.83 -19.08
CA ILE A 217 9.28 19.66 -20.14
C ILE A 217 8.76 19.18 -21.49
N GLY A 218 8.49 20.10 -22.41
CA GLY A 218 8.11 19.82 -23.79
C GLY A 218 8.57 20.88 -24.76
#